data_AF-A0A1J6IGE7-F1
#
_entry.id   AF-A0A1J6IGE7-F1
#
_cell.length_a   1.000
_cell.length_b   1.000
_cell.length_c   1.000
_cell.angle_alpha   90.00
_cell.angle_beta   90.00
_cell.angle_gamma   90.00
#
_symmetry.space_group_name_H-M   'P 1'
#
loop_
_entity.id
_entity.type
_entity.pdbx_description
1 polymer ?
#
loop_
_entity_poly.entity_id
_entity_poly.type
_entity_poly.pdbx_seq_one_letter_code
_entity_poly.pdbx_strand_id
1 'polypeptide(L)'
;MLERVLQNQEKSDTSMRNMTELVGSHTVSIQKLEMQMRDLLREQNPKQKGTLPSDTIANPKGSGSGPTSHIMAITLGVGRYYKERVNK
;
A
#
# COMPACT_ATOMS: atom_id res chain seq x y z
N MET A 1 31.43 47.43 -28.77
CA MET A 1 31.36 46.85 -27.40
C MET A 1 29.91 46.75 -26.94
N LEU A 2 29.15 47.85 -26.98
CA LEU A 2 27.74 47.91 -26.56
C LEU A 2 26.81 46.94 -27.31
N GLU A 3 26.96 46.79 -28.62
CA GLU A 3 26.11 45.90 -29.43
C GLU A 3 26.19 44.43 -28.97
N ARG A 4 27.39 43.94 -28.63
CA ARG A 4 27.56 42.58 -28.08
C ARG A 4 26.93 42.43 -26.70
N VAL A 5 26.93 43.49 -25.90
CA VAL A 5 26.27 43.50 -24.58
C VAL A 5 24.76 43.40 -24.75
N LEU A 6 24.17 44.15 -25.69
CA LEU A 6 22.74 44.11 -25.97
C LEU A 6 22.29 42.73 -26.50
N GLN A 7 23.03 42.15 -27.45
CA GLN A 7 22.72 40.81 -27.97
C GLN A 7 22.83 39.71 -26.89
N ASN A 8 23.78 39.83 -25.97
CA ASN A 8 23.91 38.86 -24.87
C ASN A 8 22.78 38.99 -23.86
N GLN A 9 22.30 40.22 -23.62
CA GLN A 9 21.15 40.46 -22.76
C GLN A 9 19.89 39.79 -23.34
N GLU A 10 19.60 40.02 -24.62
CA GLU A 10 18.43 39.43 -25.28
C GLU A 10 18.45 37.89 -25.26
N LYS A 11 19.63 37.29 -25.47
CA LYS A 11 19.83 35.84 -25.36
C LYS A 11 19.60 35.34 -23.94
N SER A 12 20.11 36.06 -22.94
CA SER A 12 19.91 35.71 -21.53
C SER A 12 18.44 35.80 -21.12
N ASP A 13 17.75 36.87 -21.53
CA ASP A 13 16.33 37.07 -21.25
C ASP A 13 15.46 35.98 -21.91
N THR A 14 15.80 35.60 -23.14
CA THR A 14 15.13 34.48 -23.85
C THR A 14 15.39 33.15 -23.13
N SER A 15 16.63 32.89 -22.73
CA SER A 15 16.99 31.70 -21.96
C SER A 15 16.22 31.62 -20.62
N MET A 16 16.11 32.74 -19.90
CA MET A 16 15.35 32.85 -18.66
C MET A 16 13.86 32.54 -18.85
N ARG A 17 13.25 33.03 -19.95
CA ARG A 17 11.85 32.72 -20.29
C ARG A 17 11.68 31.22 -20.58
N ASN A 18 12.56 30.63 -21.38
CA ASN A 18 12.52 29.19 -21.69
C ASN A 18 12.70 28.34 -20.43
N MET A 19 13.57 28.75 -19.51
CA MET A 19 13.75 28.07 -18.21
C MET A 19 12.50 28.16 -17.34
N THR A 20 11.85 29.31 -17.32
CA THR A 20 10.59 29.50 -16.57
C THR A 20 9.49 28.60 -17.12
N GLU A 21 9.37 28.51 -18.45
CA GLU A 21 8.40 27.63 -19.11
C GLU A 21 8.71 26.15 -18.83
N LEU A 22 9.97 25.74 -18.91
CA LEU A 22 10.39 24.37 -18.62
C LEU A 22 10.07 23.99 -17.18
N VAL A 23 10.39 24.85 -16.22
CA VAL A 23 10.06 24.64 -14.80
C VAL A 23 8.56 24.54 -14.60
N GLY A 24 7.77 25.38 -15.28
CA GLY A 24 6.30 25.28 -15.27
C GLY A 24 5.80 23.93 -15.80
N SER A 25 6.30 23.50 -16.95
CA SER A 25 5.95 22.20 -17.56
C SER A 25 6.31 21.01 -16.65
N HIS A 26 7.50 21.03 -16.04
CA HIS A 26 7.91 20.01 -15.08
C HIS A 26 7.01 20.01 -13.84
N THR A 27 6.64 21.18 -13.33
CA THR A 27 5.74 21.30 -12.17
C THR A 27 4.40 20.64 -12.44
N VAL A 28 3.81 20.89 -13.61
CA VAL A 28 2.54 20.26 -14.03
C VAL A 28 2.72 18.74 -14.19
N SER A 29 3.82 18.31 -14.80
CA SER A 29 4.10 16.88 -15.01
C SER A 29 4.28 16.13 -13.69
N ILE A 30 4.97 16.71 -12.72
CA ILE A 30 5.17 16.15 -11.38
C ILE A 30 3.82 16.03 -10.65
N GLN A 31 3.01 17.10 -10.64
CA GLN A 31 1.68 17.06 -10.01
C GLN A 31 0.79 15.97 -10.60
N LYS A 32 0.84 15.80 -11.93
CA LYS A 32 0.10 14.72 -12.62
C LYS A 32 0.57 13.34 -12.16
N LEU A 33 1.89 13.11 -12.08
CA LEU A 33 2.44 11.84 -11.59
C LEU A 33 2.05 11.58 -10.14
N GLU A 34 2.09 12.58 -9.26
CA GLU A 34 1.65 12.45 -7.86
C GLU A 34 0.18 12.05 -7.75
N MET A 35 -0.69 12.63 -8.58
CA MET A 35 -2.10 12.23 -8.63
C MET A 35 -2.25 10.77 -9.05
N GLN A 36 -1.60 10.36 -10.14
CA GLN A 36 -1.66 8.98 -10.64
C GLN A 36 -1.13 7.98 -9.60
N MET A 37 -0.04 8.30 -8.89
CA MET A 37 0.51 7.46 -7.83
C MET A 37 -0.43 7.34 -6.63
N ARG A 38 -1.14 8.42 -6.26
CA ARG A 38 -2.14 8.39 -5.19
C ARG A 38 -3.31 7.48 -5.54
N ASP A 39 -3.78 7.54 -6.78
CA ASP A 39 -4.88 6.70 -7.24
C ASP A 39 -4.46 5.23 -7.32
N LEU A 40 -3.28 4.94 -7.88
CA LEU A 40 -2.71 3.59 -7.88
C LEU A 40 -2.56 3.02 -6.46
N LEU A 41 -2.10 3.82 -5.50
CA LEU A 41 -1.96 3.39 -4.12
C LEU A 41 -3.32 3.05 -3.48
N ARG A 42 -4.38 3.80 -3.82
CA ARG A 42 -5.75 3.53 -3.38
C ARG A 42 -6.32 2.24 -3.98
N GLU A 43 -6.02 1.97 -5.25
CA GLU A 43 -6.46 0.75 -5.93
C GLU A 43 -5.72 -0.50 -5.44
N GLN A 44 -4.40 -0.40 -5.21
CA GLN A 44 -3.57 -1.52 -4.75
C GLN A 44 -3.72 -1.79 -3.26
N ASN A 45 -4.02 -0.77 -2.46
CA ASN A 45 -4.28 -0.90 -1.03
C ASN A 45 -5.72 -0.50 -0.72
N PRO A 46 -6.72 -1.29 -1.17
CA PRO A 46 -8.07 -1.09 -0.68
C PRO A 46 -7.99 -1.31 0.82
N LYS A 47 -8.17 -0.24 1.61
CA LYS A 47 -8.24 -0.34 3.06
C LYS A 47 -9.24 -1.44 3.37
N GLN A 48 -8.79 -2.57 3.90
CA GLN A 48 -9.68 -3.66 4.30
C GLN A 48 -10.59 -3.10 5.41
N LYS A 49 -11.78 -2.64 5.03
CA LYS A 49 -12.89 -2.44 5.95
C LYS A 49 -13.45 -3.82 6.25
N GLY A 50 -12.88 -4.45 7.25
CA GLY A 50 -13.33 -5.73 7.76
C GLY A 50 -12.28 -6.22 8.72
N THR A 51 -12.66 -6.24 10.00
CA THR A 51 -11.97 -6.97 11.07
C THR A 51 -11.28 -8.18 10.48
N LEU A 52 -9.93 -8.21 10.52
CA LEU A 52 -9.18 -9.46 10.34
C LEU A 52 -9.94 -10.51 11.14
N PRO A 53 -10.31 -11.67 10.55
CA PRO A 53 -10.99 -12.71 11.30
C PRO A 53 -10.11 -12.95 12.51
N SER A 54 -10.59 -12.51 13.67
CA SER A 54 -9.79 -12.60 14.87
C SER A 54 -9.75 -14.09 15.13
N ASP A 55 -8.65 -14.72 14.74
CA ASP A 55 -8.33 -16.13 14.99
C ASP A 55 -8.18 -16.42 16.49
N THR A 56 -8.80 -15.60 17.34
CA THR A 56 -9.00 -15.90 18.75
C THR A 56 -10.13 -16.91 18.87
N ILE A 57 -9.86 -18.13 18.41
CA ILE A 57 -10.55 -19.31 18.93
C ILE A 57 -10.32 -19.27 20.43
N ALA A 58 -11.39 -19.09 21.21
CA ALA A 58 -11.29 -19.19 22.66
C ALA A 58 -10.66 -20.54 22.99
N ASN A 59 -9.49 -20.52 23.64
CA ASN A 59 -8.86 -21.73 24.17
C ASN A 59 -9.95 -22.52 24.91
N PRO A 60 -10.30 -23.75 24.50
CA PRO A 60 -11.27 -24.53 25.23
C PRO A 60 -10.68 -24.80 26.61
N LYS A 61 -11.05 -23.99 27.60
CA LYS A 61 -10.70 -24.24 29.00
C LYS A 61 -11.38 -25.56 29.36
N GLY A 62 -10.57 -26.63 29.39
CA GLY A 62 -11.02 -27.93 29.84
C GLY A 62 -11.42 -27.85 31.31
N SER A 63 -12.72 -27.66 31.58
CA SER A 63 -13.30 -28.04 32.86
C SER A 63 -13.31 -29.56 32.89
N GLY A 64 -12.36 -30.14 33.61
CA GLY A 64 -12.02 -31.56 33.55
C GLY A 64 -13.10 -32.52 34.05
N SER A 65 -13.09 -33.72 33.45
CA SER A 65 -13.28 -35.02 34.11
C SER A 65 -13.19 -36.13 33.05
N GLY A 66 -11.98 -36.48 32.60
CA GLY A 66 -11.75 -37.63 31.71
C GLY A 66 -10.31 -37.73 31.21
N PRO A 67 -9.79 -38.94 30.92
CA PRO A 67 -8.40 -39.12 30.51
C PRO A 67 -8.14 -38.34 29.22
N THR A 68 -7.09 -37.52 29.26
CA THR A 68 -6.69 -36.56 28.23
C THR A 68 -6.69 -37.17 26.82
N SER A 69 -7.79 -37.01 26.08
CA SER A 69 -7.78 -37.12 24.62
C SER A 69 -7.23 -35.80 24.08
N HIS A 70 -5.99 -35.79 23.59
CA HIS A 70 -5.50 -34.65 22.82
C HIS A 70 -6.36 -34.52 21.56
N ILE A 71 -7.23 -33.51 21.54
CA ILE A 71 -8.03 -33.18 20.37
C ILE A 71 -7.15 -32.37 19.44
N MET A 72 -6.72 -32.95 18.33
CA MET A 72 -6.05 -32.22 17.26
C MET A 72 -7.11 -31.60 16.37
N ALA A 73 -7.13 -30.26 16.29
CA ALA A 73 -8.02 -29.54 15.39
C ALA A 73 -7.28 -29.05 14.16
N ILE A 74 -7.55 -29.70 13.02
CA ILE A 74 -7.03 -29.30 11.72
C ILE A 74 -8.16 -28.55 10.99
N THR A 75 -8.00 -27.24 10.84
CA THR A 75 -8.91 -26.39 10.07
C THR A 75 -8.44 -26.40 8.61
N LEU A 76 -9.14 -27.13 7.74
CA LEU A 76 -9.07 -26.87 6.30
C LEU A 76 -9.95 -25.66 6.01
N GLY A 77 -9.45 -24.72 5.21
CA GLY A 77 -9.97 -23.35 4.96
C GLY A 77 -11.39 -23.21 4.40
N VAL A 78 -12.25 -24.21 4.60
CA VAL A 78 -13.68 -24.26 4.29
C VAL A 78 -14.50 -24.40 5.57
N GLY A 79 -14.17 -23.68 6.65
CA GLY A 79 -15.02 -23.55 7.85
C GLY A 79 -15.51 -24.85 8.49
N ARG A 80 -14.83 -25.98 8.25
CA ARG A 80 -15.17 -27.31 8.78
C ARG A 80 -14.02 -27.83 9.62
N TYR A 81 -14.35 -28.43 10.75
CA TYR A 81 -13.39 -29.07 11.65
C TYR A 81 -13.72 -30.56 11.77
N TYR A 82 -12.68 -31.40 11.71
CA TYR A 82 -12.77 -32.84 11.91
C TYR A 82 -12.32 -33.22 13.32
N LYS A 83 -13.21 -33.83 14.10
CA LYS A 83 -12.89 -34.36 15.44
C LYS A 83 -12.53 -35.84 15.37
N GLU A 84 -11.24 -36.13 15.33
CA GLU A 84 -10.75 -37.50 15.44
C GLU A 84 -10.54 -37.87 16.91
N ARG A 85 -11.17 -38.95 17.37
CA ARG A 85 -10.95 -39.52 18.70
C ARG A 85 -9.99 -40.70 18.57
N VAL A 86 -8.73 -40.51 18.98
CA VAL A 86 -7.78 -41.61 19.13
C VAL A 86 -8.02 -42.27 20.48
N ASN A 87 -8.65 -43.44 20.48
CA ASN A 87 -8.70 -44.31 21.66
C ASN A 87 -7.41 -45.14 21.70
N LYS A 88 -6.73 -45.17 22.85
CA LYS A 88 -5.65 -46.12 23.12
C LYS A 88 -6.21 -47.48 23.51
#